data_AF-A0A0F9Y8N5-F1
#
_entry.id   AF-A0A0F9Y8N5-F1
#
_cell.length_a   1.000
_cell.length_b   1.000
_cell.length_c   1.000
_cell.angle_alpha   90.00
_cell.angle_beta   90.00
_cell.angle_gamma   90.00
#
_symmetry.space_group_name_H-M   'P 1'
#
loop_
_entity.id
_entity.type
_entity.pdbx_description
1 polymer ?
#
loop_
_entity_poly.entity_id
_entity_poly.type
_entity_poly.pdbx_seq_one_letter_code
_entity_poly.pdbx_strand_id
1 'polypeptide(L)'
;MVPKINIIQAKSIFIKSGLPGSDYVINPYNGCLFGCMYCYAAQIARWKHPNEVWGTYLDVKINASELLKKELMNLEKRLKTKNFGSVFFSSVTDPYVGMEAKY
;
A
#
# COMPACT_ATOMS: atom_id res chain seq x y z
N MET A 1 13.41 -15.36 -13.14
CA MET A 1 13.79 -13.93 -13.13
C MET A 1 13.88 -13.47 -11.69
N VAL A 2 14.87 -12.65 -11.34
CA VAL A 2 14.95 -12.02 -10.01
C VAL A 2 13.97 -10.84 -9.98
N PRO A 3 13.09 -10.72 -8.96
CA PRO A 3 12.16 -9.60 -8.89
C PRO A 3 12.88 -8.28 -8.65
N LYS A 4 12.36 -7.19 -9.24
CA LYS A 4 12.86 -5.83 -9.04
C LYS A 4 12.29 -5.25 -7.76
N ILE A 5 13.16 -5.00 -6.77
CA ILE A 5 12.76 -4.40 -5.50
C ILE A 5 13.20 -2.93 -5.48
N ASN A 6 12.25 -2.01 -5.40
CA ASN A 6 12.52 -0.58 -5.29
C ASN A 6 12.25 -0.10 -3.87
N ILE A 7 13.15 0.69 -3.32
CA ILE A 7 12.96 1.36 -2.03
C ILE A 7 12.47 2.77 -2.32
N ILE A 8 11.30 3.13 -1.80
CA ILE A 8 10.68 4.44 -2.06
C ILE A 8 10.24 5.12 -0.78
N GLN A 9 10.12 6.44 -0.83
CA GLN A 9 9.45 7.23 0.19
C GLN A 9 8.08 7.66 -0.31
N ALA A 10 7.04 7.32 0.45
CA ALA A 10 5.68 7.72 0.17
C ALA A 10 5.41 9.15 0.66
N LYS A 11 4.54 9.87 -0.05
CA LYS A 11 4.02 11.18 0.38
C LYS A 11 2.82 11.05 1.32
N SER A 12 2.06 9.96 1.19
CA SER A 12 0.94 9.60 2.04
C SER A 12 0.81 8.07 2.09
N ILE A 13 0.32 7.53 3.21
CA ILE A 13 0.10 6.09 3.39
C ILE A 13 -1.33 5.76 3.83
N PHE A 14 -2.01 6.70 4.49
CA PHE A 14 -3.39 6.60 4.95
C PHE A 14 -4.33 7.42 4.06
N ILE A 15 -5.03 6.75 3.15
CA ILE A 15 -5.80 7.40 2.08
C ILE A 15 -7.29 7.05 2.23
N LYS A 16 -8.19 7.98 1.91
CA LYS A 16 -9.63 7.65 1.83
C LYS A 16 -9.85 6.57 0.76
N SER A 17 -10.61 5.55 1.13
CA SER A 17 -10.91 4.42 0.26
C SER A 17 -12.12 4.71 -0.62
N GLY A 18 -12.08 4.22 -1.87
CA GLY A 18 -13.23 4.15 -2.76
C GLY A 18 -13.92 2.78 -2.74
N LEU A 19 -13.41 1.83 -1.96
CA LEU A 19 -13.98 0.49 -1.83
C LEU A 19 -15.22 0.50 -0.92
N PRO A 20 -16.27 -0.25 -1.27
CA PRO A 20 -17.44 -0.39 -0.40
C PRO A 20 -17.02 -1.05 0.93
N GLY A 21 -17.53 -0.50 2.04
CA GLY A 21 -17.28 -1.05 3.38
C GLY A 21 -15.95 -0.65 4.02
N SER A 22 -15.12 0.17 3.35
CA SER A 22 -13.90 0.71 3.95
C SER A 22 -13.79 2.21 3.80
N ASP A 23 -13.62 2.92 4.92
CA ASP A 23 -13.44 4.38 4.92
C ASP A 23 -12.04 4.79 4.43
N TYR A 24 -11.03 3.99 4.79
CA TYR A 24 -9.63 4.25 4.45
C TYR A 24 -8.93 3.01 3.89
N VAL A 25 -7.79 3.23 3.25
CA VAL A 25 -6.92 2.18 2.75
C VAL A 25 -5.47 2.51 3.08
N ILE A 26 -4.71 1.48 3.44
CA ILE A 26 -3.26 1.55 3.63
C ILE A 26 -2.63 0.55 2.66
N ASN A 27 -1.66 0.98 1.87
CA ASN A 27 -0.89 0.09 1.00
C ASN A 27 0.59 0.27 1.32
N PRO A 28 1.23 -0.62 2.11
CA PRO A 28 2.66 -0.55 2.44
C PRO A 28 3.56 -0.75 1.22
N TYR A 29 3.06 -1.48 0.22
CA TYR A 29 3.75 -1.77 -1.01
C TYR A 29 3.04 -1.20 -2.25
N ASN A 30 3.75 -1.06 -3.36
CA ASN A 30 3.13 -1.07 -4.70
C ASN A 30 3.69 -2.25 -5.49
N GLY A 31 2.88 -2.89 -6.33
CA GLY A 31 3.28 -4.15 -6.94
C GLY A 31 3.04 -5.35 -6.02
N CYS A 32 3.36 -6.54 -6.50
CA CYS A 32 3.20 -7.78 -5.75
C CYS A 32 4.07 -8.85 -6.39
N LEU A 33 4.74 -9.68 -5.57
CA LEU A 33 5.63 -10.74 -6.06
C LEU A 33 4.92 -12.08 -6.30
N PHE A 34 3.67 -12.22 -5.83
CA PHE A 34 2.88 -13.44 -6.07
C PHE A 34 2.41 -13.57 -7.51
N GLY A 35 2.22 -12.44 -8.21
CA GLY A 35 1.93 -12.43 -9.66
C GLY A 35 0.64 -13.15 -10.07
N CYS A 36 -0.35 -13.27 -9.18
CA CYS A 36 -1.56 -14.04 -9.46
C CYS A 36 -2.28 -13.52 -10.72
N MET A 37 -2.59 -14.44 -11.64
CA MET A 37 -3.20 -14.14 -12.94
C MET A 37 -4.56 -13.43 -12.84
N TYR A 38 -5.33 -13.74 -11.78
CA TYR A 38 -6.67 -13.20 -11.53
C TYR A 38 -6.66 -11.94 -10.64
N CYS A 39 -5.49 -11.40 -10.29
CA CYS A 39 -5.41 -10.29 -9.36
C CYS A 39 -5.87 -8.98 -10.00
N TYR A 40 -6.96 -8.40 -9.52
CA TYR A 40 -7.44 -7.09 -10.00
C TYR A 40 -6.39 -5.97 -9.80
N ALA A 41 -5.53 -6.10 -8.79
CA ALA A 41 -4.46 -5.13 -8.54
C ALA A 41 -3.47 -5.02 -9.70
N ALA A 42 -3.35 -6.06 -10.54
CA ALA A 42 -2.53 -6.01 -11.75
C ALA A 42 -2.95 -4.89 -12.72
N GLN A 43 -4.25 -4.57 -12.79
CA GLN A 43 -4.74 -3.47 -13.62
C GLN A 43 -4.41 -2.11 -13.00
N ILE A 44 -4.51 -1.99 -11.68
CA ILE A 44 -4.22 -0.75 -10.96
C ILE A 44 -2.71 -0.45 -10.96
N ALA A 45 -1.88 -1.49 -10.88
CA ALA A 45 -0.44 -1.32 -10.82
C ALA A 45 0.17 -0.79 -12.13
N ARG A 46 -0.48 -1.02 -13.28
CA ARG A 46 -0.07 -0.47 -14.60
C ARG A 46 0.02 1.05 -14.63
N TRP A 47 -0.75 1.76 -13.80
CA TRP A 47 -0.68 3.22 -13.72
C TRP A 47 0.67 3.72 -13.18
N LYS A 48 1.32 2.94 -12.31
CA LYS A 48 2.65 3.24 -11.77
C LYS A 48 3.77 2.54 -12.52
N HIS A 49 3.50 1.32 -13.00
CA HIS A 49 4.47 0.47 -13.70
C HIS A 49 3.89 0.00 -15.05
N PRO A 50 3.76 0.89 -16.04
CA PRO A 50 3.13 0.56 -17.32
C PRO A 50 3.93 -0.46 -18.14
N ASN A 51 5.25 -0.50 -17.96
CA ASN A 51 6.18 -1.31 -18.75
C ASN A 51 6.73 -2.51 -17.96
N GLU A 52 6.26 -2.76 -16.74
CA GLU A 52 6.74 -3.88 -15.92
C GLU A 52 5.70 -5.00 -15.87
N VAL A 53 6.18 -6.24 -15.90
CA VAL A 53 5.33 -7.43 -15.87
C VAL A 53 4.78 -7.63 -14.45
N TRP A 54 3.48 -7.93 -14.33
CA TRP A 54 2.87 -8.21 -13.02
C TRP A 54 3.56 -9.42 -12.36
N GLY A 55 3.88 -9.32 -11.07
CA GLY A 55 4.66 -10.36 -10.38
C GLY A 55 6.17 -10.13 -10.35
N THR A 56 6.71 -9.19 -11.16
CA THR A 56 8.18 -9.02 -11.29
C THR A 56 8.73 -7.82 -10.54
N TYR A 57 7.90 -7.08 -9.80
CA TYR A 57 8.31 -5.87 -9.10
C TYR A 57 7.60 -5.67 -7.77
N LEU A 58 8.28 -4.98 -6.86
CA LEU A 58 7.74 -4.53 -5.58
C LEU A 58 8.41 -3.21 -5.17
N ASP A 59 7.60 -2.18 -4.96
CA ASP A 59 8.01 -0.95 -4.32
C ASP A 59 7.73 -1.04 -2.82
N VAL A 60 8.78 -0.91 -2.01
CA VAL A 60 8.70 -0.88 -0.54
C VAL A 60 8.69 0.55 -0.05
N LYS A 61 7.61 0.95 0.64
CA LYS A 61 7.49 2.28 1.25
C LYS A 61 8.12 2.28 2.64
N ILE A 62 9.43 2.50 2.71
CA ILE A 62 10.20 2.38 3.95
C ILE A 62 9.80 3.37 5.04
N ASN A 63 9.15 4.48 4.68
CA ASN A 63 8.66 5.48 5.64
C ASN A 63 7.19 5.28 6.03
N ALA A 64 6.58 4.14 5.69
CA ALA A 64 5.15 3.90 5.89
C ALA A 64 4.73 4.00 7.36
N SER A 65 5.53 3.45 8.29
CA SER A 65 5.19 3.43 9.72
C SER A 65 5.24 4.84 10.33
N GLU A 66 6.31 5.61 10.11
CA GLU A 66 6.43 6.97 10.61
C GLU A 66 5.39 7.90 9.98
N LEU A 67 5.13 7.72 8.69
CA LEU A 67 4.15 8.51 7.95
C LEU A 67 2.74 8.23 8.45
N LEU A 68 2.38 6.96 8.68
CA LEU A 68 1.08 6.58 9.23
C LEU A 68 0.86 7.21 10.60
N LYS A 69 1.86 7.14 11.48
CA LYS A 69 1.79 7.76 12.81
C LYS A 69 1.51 9.26 12.71
N LYS A 70 2.23 9.97 11.82
CA LYS A 70 2.03 11.41 11.60
C LYS A 70 0.64 11.73 11.06
N GLU A 71 0.17 10.96 10.07
CA GLU A 71 -1.15 11.16 9.44
C GLU A 71 -2.29 10.91 10.43
N LEU A 72 -2.22 9.84 11.23
CA LEU A 72 -3.21 9.54 12.27
C LEU A 72 -3.22 10.59 13.38
N MET A 73 -2.06 11.07 13.84
CA MET A 73 -2.00 12.15 14.84
C MET A 73 -2.65 13.44 14.34
N ASN A 74 -2.41 13.79 13.08
CA ASN A 74 -3.03 14.97 12.47
C ASN A 74 -4.54 14.78 12.30
N LEU A 75 -4.97 13.57 11.96
CA LEU A 75 -6.37 13.22 11.82
C LEU A 75 -7.11 13.27 13.17
N GLU A 76 -6.51 12.73 14.23
CA GLU A 76 -7.02 12.79 15.61
C GLU A 76 -7.22 14.23 16.06
N LYS A 77 -6.22 15.09 15.86
CA LYS A 77 -6.32 16.53 16.19
C LYS A 77 -7.48 17.20 15.45
N ARG A 78 -7.70 16.85 14.19
CA ARG A 78 -8.74 17.44 13.34
C ARG A 78 -10.15 16.96 13.70
N LEU A 79 -10.31 15.65 13.96
CA LEU A 79 -11.60 15.04 14.23
C LEU A 79 -11.97 15.03 15.73
N LYS A 80 -11.00 15.29 16.62
CA LYS A 80 -11.15 15.22 18.08
C LYS A 80 -11.67 13.86 18.57
N THR A 81 -11.32 12.78 17.86
CA THR A 81 -11.69 11.41 18.17
C THR A 81 -10.60 10.45 17.71
N LYS A 82 -10.53 9.28 18.35
CA LYS A 82 -9.69 8.14 17.94
C LYS A 82 -10.45 7.12 17.07
N ASN A 83 -11.76 7.30 16.92
CA ASN A 83 -12.54 6.50 15.98
C ASN A 83 -12.43 7.14 14.60
N PHE A 84 -11.56 6.57 13.76
CA PHE A 84 -11.33 7.05 12.40
C PHE A 84 -12.23 6.36 11.37
N GLY A 85 -12.94 5.30 11.71
CA GLY A 85 -13.65 4.44 10.77
C GLY A 85 -12.87 3.16 10.44
N SER A 86 -13.30 2.46 9.39
CA SER A 86 -12.69 1.19 8.97
C SER A 86 -11.50 1.41 8.02
N VAL A 87 -10.54 0.48 8.08
CA VAL A 87 -9.32 0.52 7.27
C VAL A 87 -9.18 -0.79 6.53
N PHE A 88 -9.07 -0.71 5.21
CA PHE A 88 -8.66 -1.83 4.37
C PHE A 88 -7.15 -1.84 4.29
N PHE A 89 -6.54 -2.91 4.76
CA PHE A 89 -5.10 -3.07 4.67
C PHE A 89 -4.72 -3.82 3.39
N SER A 90 -3.89 -3.19 2.57
CA SER A 90 -3.35 -3.71 1.30
C SER A 90 -4.42 -4.11 0.29
N SER A 91 -5.16 -3.14 -0.26
CA SER A 91 -6.13 -3.44 -1.31
C SER A 91 -5.48 -3.78 -2.64
N VAL A 92 -4.43 -3.07 -3.03
CA VAL A 92 -3.79 -3.20 -4.36
C VAL A 92 -2.41 -3.84 -4.30
N THR A 93 -2.12 -4.53 -3.22
CA THR A 93 -0.89 -5.28 -2.98
C THR A 93 -1.17 -6.37 -1.94
N ASP A 94 -0.20 -7.24 -1.69
CA ASP A 94 -0.28 -8.17 -0.57
C ASP A 94 0.46 -7.58 0.65
N PRO A 95 -0.13 -7.62 1.87
CA PRO A 95 0.53 -7.11 3.08
C PRO A 95 1.70 -7.98 3.56
N TYR A 96 1.75 -9.25 3.17
CA TYR A 96 2.70 -10.24 3.70
C TYR A 96 3.53 -10.84 2.57
N VAL A 97 4.18 -9.96 1.82
CA VAL A 97 5.23 -10.36 0.89
C VAL A 97 6.47 -10.81 1.66
N GLY A 98 7.25 -11.75 1.12
CA GLY A 98 8.49 -12.21 1.78
C GLY A 98 9.52 -11.11 2.08
N MET A 99 9.35 -9.90 1.52
CA MET A 99 10.18 -8.73 1.82
C MET A 99 9.89 -8.10 3.19
N GLU A 100 8.74 -8.38 3.80
CA GLU A 100 8.41 -7.95 5.18
C GLU A 100 9.43 -8.46 6.21
N ALA A 101 10.11 -9.59 5.94
CA ALA A 101 11.16 -10.09 6.82
C ALA A 101 12.43 -9.20 6.83
N LYS A 102 12.56 -8.30 5.84
CA LYS A 102 13.74 -7.45 5.66
C LYS A 102 13.47 -5.97 5.93
N TYR A 103 12.28 -5.48 5.60
CA TYR A 103 11.89 -4.07 5.68
C TYR A 103 10.73 -3.90 6.65
#